data_AF-A0A4Y2KQM2-F1
#
_entry.id   AF-A0A4Y2KQM2-F1
#
_cell.length_a   1.000
_cell.length_b   1.000
_cell.length_c   1.000
_cell.angle_alpha   90.00
_cell.angle_beta   90.00
_cell.angle_gamma   90.00
#
_symmetry.space_group_name_H-M   'P 1'
#
loop_
_entity.id
_entity.type
_entity.pdbx_description
1 polymer ?
#
loop_
_entity_poly.entity_id
_entity_poly.type
_entity_poly.pdbx_seq_one_letter_code
_entity_poly.pdbx_strand_id
1 'polypeptide(L)'
;VALVQSLTQFVSDGVLSVAAAISILMKFLIERPEEQEKIYKEIIEVVGTDRQPTVEDKSKLPYLNAFISEGLRVSNVFPIFPSVECI
;
A
#
# COMPACT_ATOMS: atom_id res chain seq x y z
N VAL A 1 31.52 -8.20 -7.35
CA VAL A 1 31.31 -6.89 -6.69
C VAL A 1 30.06 -6.19 -7.23
N ALA A 2 29.92 -5.98 -8.54
CA ALA A 2 28.73 -5.34 -9.14
C ALA A 2 27.39 -6.05 -8.82
N LEU A 3 27.30 -7.38 -8.95
CA LEU A 3 26.07 -8.13 -8.64
C LEU A 3 25.61 -7.92 -7.19
N VAL A 4 26.54 -7.96 -6.24
CA VAL A 4 26.24 -7.75 -4.82
C VAL A 4 25.71 -6.33 -4.58
N GLN A 5 26.31 -5.32 -5.22
CA GLN A 5 25.84 -3.93 -5.10
C GLN A 5 24.42 -3.75 -5.66
N SER A 6 24.12 -4.32 -6.83
CA SER A 6 22.78 -4.24 -7.43
C SER A 6 21.73 -4.94 -6.58
N LEU A 7 22.05 -6.11 -6.01
CA LEU A 7 21.15 -6.82 -5.09
C LEU A 7 20.90 -6.01 -3.81
N THR A 8 21.95 -5.43 -3.22
CA THR A 8 21.81 -4.59 -2.04
C THR A 8 20.92 -3.39 -2.34
N GLN A 9 21.12 -2.70 -3.46
CA GLN A 9 20.30 -1.54 -3.83
C GLN A 9 18.82 -1.94 -4.00
N PHE A 10 18.54 -3.01 -4.75
CA PHE A 10 17.16 -3.48 -4.95
C PHE A 10 16.44 -3.77 -3.62
N VAL A 11 17.13 -4.46 -2.71
CA VAL A 11 16.56 -4.78 -1.39
C VAL A 11 16.35 -3.51 -0.56
N SER A 12 17.33 -2.61 -0.52
CA SER A 12 17.22 -1.35 0.23
C SER A 12 16.07 -0.48 -0.27
N ASP A 13 15.98 -0.27 -1.58
CA ASP A 13 14.93 0.54 -2.19
C ASP A 13 13.54 -0.09 -1.95
N GLY A 14 13.43 -1.42 -2.07
CA GLY A 14 12.19 -2.16 -1.83
C GLY A 14 11.70 -2.07 -0.38
N VAL A 15 12.61 -2.24 0.59
CA VAL A 15 12.24 -2.19 2.03
C VAL A 15 11.77 -0.80 2.42
N LEU A 16 12.53 0.24 2.07
CA LEU A 16 12.19 1.62 2.42
C LEU A 16 10.86 2.04 1.80
N SER A 17 10.66 1.69 0.53
CA SER A 17 9.47 2.10 -0.21
C SER A 17 8.19 1.46 0.31
N VAL A 18 8.21 0.15 0.51
CA VAL A 18 7.05 -0.59 1.02
C VAL A 18 6.74 -0.21 2.46
N ALA A 19 7.75 -0.01 3.31
CA ALA A 19 7.54 0.43 4.69
C ALA A 19 6.83 1.80 4.75
N ALA A 20 7.31 2.78 3.98
CA ALA A 20 6.71 4.12 3.93
C ALA A 20 5.27 4.08 3.41
N ALA A 21 5.00 3.31 2.34
CA ALA A 21 3.67 3.12 1.78
C ALA A 21 2.69 2.49 2.80
N ILE A 22 3.12 1.44 3.50
CA ILE A 22 2.26 0.80 4.51
C ILE A 22 1.98 1.75 5.68
N SER A 23 3.00 2.47 6.17
CA SER A 23 2.81 3.43 7.26
C SER A 23 1.79 4.52 6.93
N ILE A 24 1.83 5.08 5.70
CA ILE A 24 0.89 6.12 5.32
C ILE A 24 -0.53 5.58 5.11
N LEU A 25 -0.66 4.39 4.51
CA LEU A 25 -1.96 3.74 4.33
C LEU A 25 -2.59 3.40 5.68
N MET A 26 -1.78 2.92 6.63
CA MET A 26 -2.25 2.64 7.99
C MET A 26 -2.69 3.91 8.72
N LYS A 27 -1.94 5.01 8.58
CA LYS A 27 -2.37 6.33 9.08
C LYS A 27 -3.73 6.72 8.51
N PHE A 28 -3.94 6.55 7.20
CA PHE A 28 -5.22 6.87 6.56
C PHE A 28 -6.37 6.01 7.04
N LEU A 29 -6.15 4.73 7.36
CA LEU A 29 -7.17 3.87 7.96
C LEU A 29 -7.55 4.36 9.37
N ILE A 30 -6.56 4.72 10.19
CA ILE A 30 -6.80 5.25 11.55
C ILE A 30 -7.60 6.56 11.50
N GLU A 31 -7.29 7.44 10.55
CA GLU A 31 -7.98 8.72 10.39
C GLU A 31 -9.37 8.60 9.73
N ARG A 32 -9.66 7.47 9.05
CA ARG A 32 -10.90 7.26 8.29
C ARG A 32 -11.55 5.92 8.67
N PRO A 33 -12.16 5.82 9.86
CA PRO A 33 -12.74 4.57 10.35
C PRO A 33 -13.86 4.02 9.45
N GLU A 34 -14.63 4.88 8.78
CA GLU A 34 -15.64 4.46 7.81
C GLU A 34 -15.05 3.68 6.62
N GLU A 35 -13.88 4.11 6.16
CA GLU A 35 -13.15 3.47 5.06
C GLU A 35 -12.56 2.14 5.52
N GLN A 36 -12.00 2.11 6.73
CA GLN A 36 -11.51 0.89 7.35
C GLN A 36 -12.62 -0.17 7.49
N GLU A 37 -13.83 0.22 7.89
CA GLU A 37 -14.94 -0.72 8.05
C GLU A 37 -15.43 -1.28 6.70
N LYS A 38 -15.48 -0.45 5.65
CA LYS A 38 -15.82 -0.91 4.29
C LYS A 38 -14.80 -1.93 3.76
N ILE A 39 -13.50 -1.64 3.95
CA ILE A 39 -12.41 -2.55 3.57
C ILE A 39 -12.52 -3.87 4.34
N TYR A 40 -12.76 -3.80 5.64
CA TYR A 40 -12.91 -5.00 6.46
C TYR A 40 -14.10 -5.85 6.00
N LYS A 41 -15.26 -5.23 5.73
CA LYS A 41 -16.44 -5.92 5.20
C LYS A 41 -16.15 -6.61 3.87
N GLU A 42 -15.50 -5.91 2.93
CA GLU A 42 -15.10 -6.49 1.64
C GLU A 42 -14.19 -7.72 1.83
N ILE A 43 -13.18 -7.61 2.70
CA ILE A 43 -12.27 -8.73 2.97
C ILE A 43 -13.03 -9.92 3.56
N ILE A 44 -13.91 -9.71 4.53
CA ILE A 44 -14.67 -10.78 5.16
C ILE A 44 -15.65 -11.44 4.17
N GLU A 45 -16.28 -10.66 3.29
CA GLU A 45 -17.19 -11.18 2.26
C GLU A 45 -16.46 -12.04 1.22
N VAL A 46 -15.27 -11.61 0.79
CA VAL A 46 -14.53 -12.24 -0.31
C VAL A 46 -13.62 -13.38 0.16
N VAL A 47 -12.93 -13.19 1.28
CA VAL A 47 -11.92 -14.13 1.81
C VAL A 47 -12.52 -15.06 2.86
N GLY A 48 -13.48 -14.57 3.64
CA GLY A 48 -14.00 -15.26 4.82
C GLY A 48 -13.09 -15.12 6.05
N THR A 49 -13.49 -15.73 7.16
CA THR A 49 -12.73 -15.74 8.43
C THR A 49 -11.86 -16.98 8.62
N ASP A 50 -12.03 -17.99 7.76
CA ASP A 50 -11.46 -19.33 7.97
C ASP A 50 -10.04 -19.47 7.42
N ARG A 51 -9.56 -18.47 6.65
CA ARG A 51 -8.23 -18.46 6.03
C ARG A 51 -7.66 -17.04 5.92
N GLN A 52 -6.35 -16.97 5.71
CA GLN A 52 -5.70 -15.70 5.40
C GLN A 52 -5.89 -15.30 3.92
N PRO A 53 -5.87 -13.99 3.60
CA PRO A 53 -5.91 -13.51 2.21
C PRO A 53 -4.68 -13.98 1.42
N THR A 54 -4.88 -14.28 0.14
CA THR A 54 -3.80 -14.62 -0.79
C THR A 54 -3.74 -13.64 -1.97
N VAL A 55 -2.71 -13.74 -2.81
CA VAL A 55 -2.54 -12.83 -3.96
C VAL A 55 -3.67 -13.00 -4.99
N GLU A 56 -4.23 -14.20 -5.09
CA GLU A 56 -5.35 -14.52 -5.99
C GLU A 56 -6.63 -13.74 -5.63
N ASP A 57 -6.82 -13.43 -4.35
CA ASP A 57 -7.96 -12.65 -3.86
C ASP A 57 -7.90 -11.18 -4.28
N LYS A 58 -6.71 -10.66 -4.61
CA LYS A 58 -6.51 -9.24 -4.96
C LYS A 58 -7.48 -8.77 -6.05
N SER A 59 -7.72 -9.59 -7.07
CA SER A 59 -8.63 -9.25 -8.17
C SER A 59 -10.10 -9.08 -7.73
N LYS A 60 -10.46 -9.65 -6.58
CA LYS A 60 -11.81 -9.66 -6.01
C LYS A 60 -12.00 -8.61 -4.90
N LEU A 61 -10.98 -7.82 -4.59
CA LEU A 61 -11.01 -6.77 -3.55
C LEU A 61 -10.93 -5.36 -4.19
N PRO A 62 -11.92 -4.95 -5.02
CA PRO A 62 -11.87 -3.69 -5.75
C PRO A 62 -11.78 -2.46 -4.84
N TYR A 63 -12.44 -2.47 -3.68
CA TYR A 63 -12.44 -1.36 -2.74
C TYR A 63 -11.07 -1.20 -2.07
N LEU A 64 -10.48 -2.28 -1.56
CA LEU A 64 -9.12 -2.25 -1.03
C LEU A 64 -8.12 -1.76 -2.07
N ASN A 65 -8.23 -2.24 -3.32
CA ASN A 65 -7.35 -1.78 -4.40
C ASN A 65 -7.51 -0.28 -4.71
N ALA A 66 -8.76 0.21 -4.70
CA ALA A 66 -9.06 1.63 -4.88
C ALA A 66 -8.49 2.46 -3.73
N PHE A 67 -8.65 2.01 -2.47
CA PHE A 67 -8.09 2.68 -1.29
C PHE A 67 -6.55 2.76 -1.35
N ILE A 68 -5.87 1.67 -1.70
CA ILE A 68 -4.41 1.67 -1.86
C ILE A 68 -4.00 2.65 -2.96
N SER A 69 -4.67 2.60 -4.11
CA SER A 69 -4.35 3.46 -5.25
C SER A 69 -4.54 4.94 -4.91
N GLU A 70 -5.65 5.30 -4.27
CA GLU A 70 -5.95 6.67 -3.86
C GLU A 70 -5.05 7.14 -2.72
N GLY A 71 -4.77 6.27 -1.75
CA GLY A 71 -3.84 6.54 -0.67
C GLY A 71 -2.45 6.87 -1.20
N LEU A 72 -1.95 6.11 -2.18
CA LEU A 72 -0.67 6.39 -2.84
C LEU A 72 -0.72 7.64 -3.73
N ARG A 73 -1.86 7.96 -4.37
CA ARG A 73 -2.03 9.18 -5.17
C ARG A 73 -1.96 10.46 -4.34
N VAL A 74 -2.60 10.45 -3.16
CA VAL A 74 -2.68 11.63 -2.27
C VAL A 74 -1.46 11.76 -1.37
N SER A 75 -0.79 10.65 -1.07
CA SER A 75 0.39 10.68 -0.22
C SER A 75 1.65 11.09 -0.99
N ASN A 76 2.47 11.93 -0.36
CA ASN A 76 3.83 12.17 -0.81
C ASN A 76 4.77 11.13 -0.18
N VAL A 77 4.63 9.85 -0.56
CA VAL A 77 5.40 8.73 0.03
C VAL A 77 6.91 8.94 -0.11
N PHE A 78 7.34 9.62 -1.17
CA PHE A 78 8.73 9.99 -1.42
C PHE A 78 8.84 11.51 -1.65
N PRO A 79 8.95 12.31 -0.57
CA PRO A 79 9.17 13.75 -0.70
C PRO A 79 10.54 14.12 -1.29
N ILE A 80 11.38 13.12 -1.58
CA ILE A 80 12.74 13.26 -2.09
C ILE A 80 12.74 13.59 -3.59
N PHE A 81 11.70 13.16 -4.32
CA PHE A 81 11.48 13.64 -5.67
C PHE A 81 10.72 14.95 -5.57
N PRO A 82 11.20 16.04 -6.20
CA PRO A 82 10.45 17.28 -6.19
C PRO A 82 9.05 16.98 -6.72
N SER A 83 8.03 17.17 -5.89
CA SER A 83 6.68 17.33 -6.39
C SER A 83 6.77 18.46 -7.39
N VAL A 84 6.46 18.18 -8.65
CA VAL A 84 6.24 19.22 -9.65
C VAL A 84 5.04 20.00 -9.16
N GLU A 85 5.29 20.98 -8.28
CA GLU A 85 4.35 22.05 -8.01
C GLU A 85 4.19 22.76 -9.35
N CYS A 86 2.98 22.73 -9.90
CA CYS A 86 2.65 23.60 -11.02
C CYS A 86 2.90 25.04 -10.55
N ILE A 87 3.88 25.69 -11.16
CA ILE A 87 4.10 27.15 -11.08
C ILE A 87 2.93 27.85 -11.76
#